data_AF-K6Z452-F1
#
_entry.id   AF-K6Z452-F1
#
_cell.length_a   1.000
_cell.length_b   1.000
_cell.length_c   1.000
_cell.angle_alpha   90.00
_cell.angle_beta   90.00
_cell.angle_gamma   90.00
#
_symmetry.space_group_name_H-M   'P 1'
#
loop_
_entity.id
_entity.type
_entity.pdbx_description
1 polymer ?
#
loop_
_entity_poly.entity_id
_entity_poly.type
_entity_poly.pdbx_seq_one_letter_code
_entity_poly.pdbx_strand_id
1 'polypeptide(L)'
;MADPLAGLQKVGEAKLQVLFWDVYNSSLYSQTGEYQAEIFPQALKINYLRDIDAIDLIDRTQDEWEKLGIEKEKFSLWIPLLTDIFPDIKKDDTLLLHVDENHQSEFFFNGKTIGKITDQTFGKSFLRIWLDENCSYPKVRKKLIGLHK
;
A
#
# COMPACT_ATOMS: atom_id res chain seq x y z
N MET A 1 6.98 -5.67 -20.68
CA MET A 1 6.23 -5.50 -19.42
C MET A 1 6.09 -4.01 -19.19
N ALA A 2 4.89 -3.52 -18.91
CA ALA A 2 4.70 -2.12 -18.56
C ALA A 2 5.35 -1.87 -17.19
N ASP A 3 6.11 -0.79 -17.06
CA ASP A 3 6.63 -0.35 -15.77
C ASP A 3 5.47 0.28 -14.98
N PRO A 4 5.06 -0.28 -13.82
CA PRO A 4 3.92 0.23 -13.05
C PRO A 4 4.16 1.62 -12.46
N LEU A 5 5.37 2.16 -12.54
CA LEU A 5 5.72 3.51 -12.11
C LEU A 5 5.96 4.46 -13.28
N ALA A 6 5.77 4.01 -14.53
CA ALA A 6 5.98 4.85 -15.71
C ALA A 6 5.13 6.12 -15.64
N GLY A 7 5.78 7.28 -15.73
CA GLY A 7 5.12 8.58 -15.66
C GLY A 7 4.78 9.05 -14.24
N LEU A 8 5.14 8.30 -13.19
CA LEU A 8 5.02 8.72 -11.80
C LEU A 8 6.37 9.20 -11.24
N GLN A 9 6.29 10.18 -10.35
CA GLN A 9 7.42 10.74 -9.63
C GLN A 9 7.30 10.40 -8.14
N LYS A 10 8.44 10.18 -7.49
CA LYS A 10 8.48 9.84 -6.06
C LYS A 10 8.08 11.05 -5.21
N VAL A 11 7.11 10.85 -4.33
CA VAL A 11 6.67 11.84 -3.35
C VAL A 11 7.56 11.80 -2.11
N GLY A 12 7.76 10.60 -1.57
CA GLY A 12 8.48 10.40 -0.32
C GLY A 12 8.71 8.93 -0.02
N GLU A 13 9.55 8.68 0.98
CA GLU A 13 9.84 7.33 1.46
C GLU A 13 9.98 7.28 2.98
N ALA A 14 9.71 6.11 3.53
CA ALA A 14 9.74 5.88 4.96
C ALA A 14 10.23 4.48 5.27
N LYS A 15 10.79 4.30 6.46
CA LYS A 15 11.04 2.99 7.04
C LYS A 15 10.11 2.79 8.23
N LEU A 16 9.41 1.65 8.26
CA LEU A 16 8.70 1.22 9.44
C LEU A 16 9.61 0.36 10.32
N GLN A 17 9.76 0.76 11.58
CA GLN A 17 10.47 0.02 12.61
C GLN A 17 9.55 -0.14 13.83
N VAL A 18 9.44 -1.37 14.34
CA VAL A 18 8.67 -1.69 15.55
C VAL A 18 9.65 -2.21 16.60
N LEU A 19 9.73 -1.52 17.74
CA LEU A 19 10.79 -1.73 18.74
C LEU A 19 12.18 -1.65 18.10
N PHE A 20 12.86 -2.78 17.96
CA PHE A 20 14.19 -2.92 17.36
C PHE A 20 14.16 -3.67 16.00
N TRP A 21 12.98 -4.02 15.50
CA TRP A 21 12.82 -4.76 14.26
C TRP A 21 12.48 -3.83 13.10
N ASP A 22 13.25 -3.98 12.02
CA ASP A 22 12.95 -3.38 10.74
C ASP A 22 11.86 -4.19 10.02
N VAL A 23 10.75 -3.54 9.65
CA VAL A 23 9.60 -4.22 9.04
C VAL A 23 9.64 -4.07 7.52
N TYR A 24 9.64 -2.85 7.02
CA TYR A 24 9.73 -2.56 5.59
C TYR A 24 10.22 -1.13 5.32
N ASN A 25 10.66 -0.88 4.09
CA ASN A 25 10.73 0.46 3.50
C ASN A 25 9.52 0.68 2.58
N SER A 26 8.89 1.83 2.63
CA SER A 26 7.77 2.21 1.77
C SER A 26 8.11 3.46 0.96
N SER A 27 7.68 3.53 -0.29
CA SER A 27 7.78 4.71 -1.15
C SER A 27 6.43 5.01 -1.80
N LEU A 28 6.05 6.29 -1.81
CA LEU A 28 4.85 6.79 -2.46
C LEU A 28 5.22 7.52 -3.75
N TYR A 29 4.41 7.33 -4.78
CA TYR A 29 4.56 7.96 -6.08
C TYR A 29 3.24 8.59 -6.53
N SER A 30 3.31 9.72 -7.22
CA SER A 30 2.18 10.41 -7.85
C SER A 30 2.61 10.99 -9.19
N GLN A 31 1.66 11.50 -9.99
CA GLN A 31 1.97 12.10 -11.28
C GLN A 31 2.90 13.33 -11.18
N THR A 32 2.76 14.13 -10.12
CA THR A 32 3.51 15.39 -9.93
C THR A 32 4.68 15.27 -8.96
N GLY A 33 4.80 14.17 -8.22
CA GLY A 33 5.76 14.06 -7.11
C GLY A 33 5.30 14.77 -5.83
N GLU A 34 4.08 15.30 -5.82
CA GLU A 34 3.45 15.86 -4.64
C GLU A 34 2.28 14.97 -4.19
N TYR A 35 2.06 14.85 -2.89
CA TYR A 35 0.89 14.15 -2.37
C TYR A 35 -0.33 15.05 -2.40
N GLN A 36 -1.39 14.58 -3.03
CA GLN A 36 -2.74 15.13 -2.91
C GLN A 36 -3.70 13.98 -2.60
N ALA A 37 -4.56 14.17 -1.58
CA ALA A 37 -5.48 13.13 -1.15
C ALA A 37 -6.48 12.79 -2.26
N GLU A 38 -6.66 11.49 -2.53
CA GLU A 38 -7.60 10.96 -3.54
C GLU A 38 -7.42 11.50 -4.97
N ILE A 39 -6.23 12.03 -5.31
CA ILE A 39 -5.86 12.38 -6.69
C ILE A 39 -4.96 11.28 -7.27
N PHE A 40 -5.53 10.51 -8.21
CA PHE A 40 -4.88 9.40 -8.89
C PHE A 40 -4.35 9.82 -10.27
N PRO A 41 -3.32 9.15 -10.83
CA PRO A 41 -2.73 7.89 -10.38
C PRO A 41 -1.78 8.04 -9.18
N GLN A 42 -1.76 7.01 -8.33
CA GLN A 42 -0.82 6.87 -7.21
C GLN A 42 -0.29 5.45 -7.13
N ALA A 43 0.96 5.30 -6.71
CA ALA A 43 1.52 3.99 -6.42
C ALA A 43 2.20 3.97 -5.05
N LEU A 44 1.97 2.89 -4.30
CA LEU A 44 2.65 2.60 -3.06
C LEU A 44 3.49 1.34 -3.25
N LYS A 45 4.80 1.49 -3.05
CA LYS A 45 5.76 0.39 -3.08
C LYS A 45 6.21 0.07 -1.67
N ILE A 46 6.24 -1.21 -1.33
CA ILE A 46 6.73 -1.74 -0.04
C ILE A 46 7.85 -2.73 -0.34
N ASN A 47 8.99 -2.53 0.31
CA ASN A 47 10.16 -3.40 0.29
C ASN A 47 10.30 -4.02 1.68
N TYR A 48 9.98 -5.30 1.80
CA TYR A 48 9.93 -5.98 3.09
C TYR A 48 11.33 -6.35 3.59
N LEU A 49 11.57 -6.16 4.88
CA LEU A 49 12.88 -6.40 5.51
C LEU A 49 12.89 -7.67 6.37
N ARG A 50 11.82 -8.47 6.26
CA ARG A 50 11.58 -9.72 6.99
C ARG A 50 10.56 -10.58 6.25
N ASP A 51 10.51 -11.85 6.63
CA ASP A 51 9.49 -12.78 6.17
C ASP A 51 8.14 -12.48 6.85
N ILE A 52 7.05 -12.62 6.09
CA ILE A 52 5.66 -12.47 6.52
C ILE A 52 4.81 -13.47 5.74
N ASP A 53 4.05 -14.31 6.43
CA ASP A 53 3.12 -15.23 5.78
C ASP A 53 1.94 -14.44 5.16
N ALA A 54 1.40 -14.91 4.04
CA ALA A 54 0.33 -14.21 3.33
C ALA A 54 -0.89 -13.94 4.24
N ILE A 55 -1.23 -14.91 5.09
CA ILE A 55 -2.34 -14.79 6.04
C ILE A 55 -2.08 -13.71 7.08
N ASP A 56 -0.85 -13.61 7.61
CA ASP A 56 -0.48 -12.55 8.55
C ASP A 56 -0.56 -11.16 7.88
N LEU A 57 -0.19 -11.05 6.60
CA LEU A 57 -0.32 -9.81 5.85
C LEU A 57 -1.79 -9.39 5.67
N ILE A 58 -2.67 -10.35 5.40
CA ILE A 58 -4.11 -10.13 5.24
C ILE A 58 -4.75 -9.74 6.58
N ASP A 59 -4.42 -10.44 7.67
CA ASP A 59 -4.90 -10.13 9.02
C ASP A 59 -4.46 -8.73 9.46
N ARG A 60 -3.21 -8.36 9.20
CA ARG A 60 -2.73 -6.99 9.47
C ARG A 60 -3.47 -5.95 8.63
N THR A 61 -3.79 -6.24 7.37
CA THR A 61 -4.55 -5.32 6.52
C THR A 61 -5.96 -5.10 7.09
N GLN A 62 -6.61 -6.16 7.57
CA GLN A 62 -7.91 -6.10 8.25
C GLN A 62 -7.84 -5.25 9.53
N ASP A 63 -6.88 -5.52 10.41
CA ASP A 63 -6.66 -4.78 11.65
C ASP A 63 -6.53 -3.27 11.39
N GLU A 64 -5.77 -2.88 10.35
CA GLU A 64 -5.58 -1.47 10.01
C GLU A 64 -6.86 -0.83 9.47
N TRP A 65 -7.65 -1.55 8.68
CA TRP A 65 -8.95 -1.06 8.23
C TRP A 65 -9.96 -0.90 9.36
N GLU A 66 -10.00 -1.84 10.31
CA GLU A 66 -10.83 -1.73 11.50
C GLU A 66 -10.45 -0.50 12.34
N LYS A 67 -9.15 -0.27 12.58
CA LYS A 67 -8.66 0.94 13.29
C LYS A 67 -9.02 2.24 12.58
N LEU A 68 -9.05 2.23 11.25
CA LEU A 68 -9.43 3.37 10.42
C LEU A 68 -10.96 3.55 10.28
N GLY A 69 -11.75 2.71 10.96
CA GLY A 69 -13.20 2.76 10.96
C GLY A 69 -13.83 2.40 9.61
N ILE A 70 -13.14 1.60 8.78
CA ILE A 70 -13.76 1.06 7.56
C ILE A 70 -14.76 -0.01 7.99
N GLU A 71 -15.99 0.12 7.51
CA GLU A 71 -17.07 -0.83 7.79
C GLU A 71 -16.66 -2.26 7.42
N LYS A 72 -16.92 -3.20 8.33
CA LYS A 72 -16.57 -4.61 8.16
C LYS A 72 -17.25 -5.21 6.94
N GLU A 73 -18.51 -4.83 6.71
CA GLU A 73 -19.30 -5.22 5.55
C GLU A 73 -18.61 -4.84 4.24
N LYS A 74 -17.87 -3.72 4.24
CA LYS A 74 -17.14 -3.24 3.08
C LYS A 74 -15.87 -4.05 2.84
N PHE A 75 -14.98 -4.10 3.84
CA PHE A 75 -13.68 -4.74 3.61
C PHE A 75 -13.77 -6.27 3.54
N SER A 76 -14.78 -6.90 4.14
CA SER A 76 -15.00 -8.35 4.06
C SER A 76 -15.17 -8.84 2.61
N LEU A 77 -15.64 -7.98 1.71
CA LEU A 77 -15.76 -8.29 0.27
C LEU A 77 -14.39 -8.35 -0.43
N TRP A 78 -13.37 -7.68 0.11
CA TRP A 78 -12.04 -7.63 -0.47
C TRP A 78 -11.10 -8.71 0.05
N ILE A 79 -11.39 -9.29 1.22
CA ILE A 79 -10.53 -10.31 1.85
C ILE A 79 -10.32 -11.55 0.97
N PRO A 80 -11.35 -12.14 0.34
CA PRO A 80 -11.13 -13.27 -0.58
C PRO A 80 -10.23 -12.89 -1.76
N LEU A 81 -10.40 -11.68 -2.31
CA LEU A 81 -9.57 -11.19 -3.41
C LEU A 81 -8.11 -11.04 -2.98
N LEU A 82 -7.86 -10.48 -1.80
CA LEU A 82 -6.51 -10.36 -1.26
C LEU A 82 -5.88 -11.73 -0.98
N THR A 83 -6.68 -12.68 -0.50
CA THR A 83 -6.25 -14.07 -0.25
C THR A 83 -5.79 -14.76 -1.53
N ASP A 84 -6.47 -14.52 -2.65
CA ASP A 84 -6.08 -15.08 -3.94
C ASP A 84 -4.86 -14.38 -4.57
N ILE A 85 -4.62 -13.11 -4.23
CA ILE A 85 -3.58 -12.27 -4.85
C ILE A 85 -2.25 -12.31 -4.08
N PHE A 86 -2.28 -12.24 -2.75
CA PHE A 86 -1.08 -12.06 -1.94
C PHE A 86 -0.30 -13.36 -1.74
N PRO A 87 0.97 -13.43 -2.18
CA PRO A 87 1.84 -14.54 -1.85
C PRO A 87 2.46 -14.36 -0.46
N ASP A 88 3.10 -15.41 0.05
CA ASP A 88 4.02 -15.27 1.18
C ASP A 88 5.16 -14.32 0.81
N ILE A 89 5.55 -13.49 1.78
CA ILE A 89 6.61 -12.50 1.63
C ILE A 89 7.89 -13.06 2.25
N LYS A 90 8.98 -12.99 1.49
CA LYS A 90 10.34 -13.16 2.00
C LYS A 90 11.03 -11.83 2.16
N LYS A 91 12.03 -11.79 3.03
CA LYS A 91 12.92 -10.64 3.15
C LYS A 91 13.45 -10.23 1.76
N ASP A 92 13.47 -8.92 1.52
CA ASP A 92 13.86 -8.24 0.28
C ASP A 92 12.83 -8.33 -0.86
N ASP A 93 11.70 -9.03 -0.68
CA ASP A 93 10.59 -8.99 -1.62
C ASP A 93 9.93 -7.61 -1.67
N THR A 94 9.32 -7.32 -2.82
CA THR A 94 8.59 -6.09 -3.09
C THR A 94 7.13 -6.37 -3.40
N LEU A 95 6.23 -5.67 -2.73
CA LEU A 95 4.83 -5.54 -3.12
C LEU A 95 4.55 -4.09 -3.53
N LEU A 96 3.87 -3.90 -4.66
CA LEU A 96 3.48 -2.59 -5.15
C LEU A 96 1.99 -2.59 -5.48
N LEU A 97 1.27 -1.59 -4.99
CA LEU A 97 -0.08 -1.24 -5.43
C LEU A 97 0.00 -0.04 -6.36
N HIS A 98 -0.57 -0.14 -7.55
CA HIS A 98 -0.84 0.99 -8.44
C HIS A 98 -2.35 1.22 -8.51
N VAL A 99 -2.79 2.44 -8.24
CA VAL A 99 -4.18 2.89 -8.42
C VAL A 99 -4.21 3.84 -9.60
N ASP A 100 -4.94 3.47 -10.65
CA ASP A 100 -5.00 4.22 -11.91
C ASP A 100 -6.02 5.38 -11.85
N GLU A 101 -6.09 6.16 -12.94
CA GLU A 101 -7.02 7.28 -13.11
C GLU A 101 -8.50 6.86 -13.06
N ASN A 102 -8.81 5.58 -13.29
CA ASN A 102 -10.15 5.00 -13.17
C ASN A 102 -10.42 4.40 -11.79
N HIS A 103 -9.52 4.63 -10.83
CA HIS A 103 -9.55 4.13 -9.46
C HIS A 103 -9.44 2.59 -9.35
N GLN A 104 -8.97 1.92 -10.41
CA GLN A 104 -8.72 0.49 -10.40
C GLN A 104 -7.34 0.19 -9.82
N SER A 105 -7.24 -0.93 -9.11
CA SER A 105 -6.04 -1.33 -8.40
C SER A 105 -5.37 -2.50 -9.09
N GLU A 106 -4.06 -2.40 -9.32
CA GLU A 106 -3.21 -3.49 -9.80
C GLU A 106 -2.06 -3.74 -8.83
N PHE A 107 -1.87 -5.01 -8.47
CA PHE A 107 -0.81 -5.45 -7.58
C PHE A 107 0.34 -6.05 -8.36
N PHE A 108 1.56 -5.71 -7.95
CA PHE A 108 2.80 -6.24 -8.50
C PHE A 108 3.66 -6.80 -7.38
N PHE A 109 4.13 -8.03 -7.56
CA PHE A 109 5.08 -8.69 -6.66
C PHE A 109 6.39 -8.92 -7.40
N ASN A 110 7.50 -8.40 -6.86
CA ASN A 110 8.81 -8.46 -7.49
C ASN A 110 8.81 -8.03 -8.97
N GLY A 111 8.03 -6.99 -9.28
CA GLY A 111 7.90 -6.42 -10.62
C GLY A 111 6.97 -7.17 -11.57
N LYS A 112 6.28 -8.23 -11.12
CA LYS A 112 5.30 -8.98 -11.92
C LYS A 112 3.89 -8.73 -11.42
N THR A 113 2.93 -8.53 -12.31
CA THR A 113 1.51 -8.44 -11.95
C THR A 113 1.07 -9.74 -11.28
N ILE A 114 0.38 -9.62 -10.13
CA ILE A 114 -0.19 -10.75 -9.38
C ILE A 114 -1.70 -10.65 -9.17
N GLY A 115 -2.32 -9.50 -9.47
CA GLY A 115 -3.76 -9.37 -9.33
C GLY A 115 -4.30 -7.98 -9.64
N LYS A 116 -5.62 -7.91 -9.84
CA LYS A 116 -6.37 -6.67 -10.07
C LYS A 116 -7.64 -6.65 -9.24
N ILE A 117 -8.01 -5.49 -8.74
CA ILE A 117 -9.29 -5.23 -8.07
C ILE A 117 -9.92 -4.00 -8.73
N THR A 118 -11.10 -4.19 -9.32
CA THR A 118 -11.81 -3.15 -10.10
C THR A 118 -12.77 -2.31 -9.26
N ASP A 119 -12.98 -2.67 -7.99
CA ASP A 119 -13.73 -1.85 -7.05
C ASP A 119 -13.01 -0.51 -6.86
N GLN A 120 -13.64 0.56 -7.34
CA GLN A 120 -13.10 1.93 -7.32
C GLN A 120 -12.86 2.48 -5.90
N THR A 121 -13.44 1.83 -4.89
CA THR A 121 -13.27 2.22 -3.48
C THR A 121 -12.18 1.43 -2.78
N PHE A 122 -11.74 0.30 -3.33
CA PHE A 122 -10.69 -0.53 -2.75
C PHE A 122 -9.35 0.21 -2.69
N GLY A 123 -8.86 0.71 -3.83
CA GLY A 123 -7.51 1.27 -3.94
C GLY A 123 -7.29 2.42 -2.96
N LYS A 124 -8.26 3.34 -2.89
CA LYS A 124 -8.22 4.44 -1.92
C LYS A 124 -8.26 3.95 -0.47
N SER A 125 -9.10 2.96 -0.15
CA SER A 125 -9.19 2.38 1.19
C SER A 125 -7.91 1.64 1.59
N PHE A 126 -7.26 0.94 0.68
CA PHE A 126 -5.98 0.29 0.94
C PHE A 126 -4.89 1.32 1.23
N LEU A 127 -4.77 2.36 0.40
CA LEU A 127 -3.79 3.43 0.59
C LEU A 127 -3.96 4.19 1.92
N ARG A 128 -5.19 4.29 2.45
CA ARG A 128 -5.46 4.93 3.76
C ARG A 128 -4.65 4.30 4.91
N ILE A 129 -4.28 3.02 4.85
CA ILE A 129 -3.42 2.37 5.86
C ILE A 129 -2.11 3.15 6.07
N TRP A 130 -1.58 3.79 5.03
CA TRP A 130 -0.37 4.62 5.10
C TRP A 130 -0.63 6.12 5.06
N LEU A 131 -1.71 6.55 4.39
CA LEU A 131 -1.93 7.96 4.01
C LEU A 131 -3.03 8.67 4.80
N ASP A 132 -3.80 7.95 5.61
CA ASP A 132 -4.83 8.53 6.47
C ASP A 132 -4.19 9.26 7.66
N GLU A 133 -4.78 10.39 8.08
CA GLU A 133 -4.30 11.15 9.24
C GLU A 133 -4.34 10.34 10.54
N ASN A 134 -5.24 9.36 10.62
CA ASN A 134 -5.41 8.44 11.75
C ASN A 134 -4.68 7.10 11.56
N CYS A 135 -3.78 6.97 10.57
CA CYS A 135 -3.02 5.74 10.37
C CYS A 135 -2.20 5.35 11.62
N SER A 136 -1.95 4.04 11.79
CA SER A 136 -1.19 3.52 12.94
C SER A 136 0.24 4.04 13.02
N TYR A 137 0.80 4.58 11.92
CA TYR A 137 2.18 5.05 11.87
C TYR A 137 2.31 6.50 11.34
N PRO A 138 1.90 7.53 12.12
CA PRO A 138 1.91 8.92 11.67
C PRO A 138 3.28 9.47 11.26
N LYS A 139 4.36 8.96 11.87
CA LYS A 139 5.74 9.32 11.48
C LYS A 139 6.10 8.80 10.10
N VAL A 140 5.68 7.57 9.77
CA VAL A 140 5.85 6.95 8.45
C VAL A 140 5.07 7.76 7.42
N ARG A 141 3.79 8.06 7.70
CA ARG A 141 2.95 8.91 6.85
C ARG A 141 3.63 10.22 6.50
N LYS A 142 4.04 11.00 7.51
CA LYS A 142 4.67 12.31 7.30
C LYS A 142 5.85 12.23 6.33
N LYS A 143 6.61 11.14 6.36
CA LYS A 143 7.69 10.91 5.40
C LYS A 143 7.19 10.64 3.98
N LEU A 144 6.22 9.74 3.86
CA LEU A 144 5.65 9.33 2.58
C LEU A 144 5.01 10.50 1.83
N ILE A 145 4.32 11.39 2.54
CA ILE A 145 3.63 12.54 1.94
C ILE A 145 4.50 13.81 1.87
N GLY A 146 5.80 13.69 2.08
CA GLY A 146 6.74 14.82 1.91
C GLY A 146 6.65 15.91 2.99
N LEU A 147 5.97 15.68 4.12
CA LEU A 147 5.85 16.64 5.23
C LEU A 147 7.08 16.65 6.15
N HIS A 148 8.27 16.57 5.56
CA HIS A 148 9.53 16.65 6.26
C HIS A 148 10.09 18.07 6.26
N LYS A 149 10.20 18.65 7.45
CA LYS A 149 11.19 19.68 7.76
C LYS A 149 12.35 19.03 8.50
#